data_AF-A0A6L7XUK0-F1
#
_entry.id   AF-A0A6L7XUK0-F1
#
_cell.length_a   1.000
_cell.length_b   1.000
_cell.length_c   1.000
_cell.angle_alpha   90.00
_cell.angle_beta   90.00
_cell.angle_gamma   90.00
#
_symmetry.space_group_name_H-M   'P 1'
#
loop_
_entity.id
_entity.type
_entity.pdbx_description
1 polymer ?
#
loop_
_entity_poly.entity_id
_entity_poly.type
_entity_poly.pdbx_seq_one_letter_code
_entity_poly.pdbx_strand_id
1 'polypeptide(L)'
;MTSSDVAPEILQTAFEMAAPVPGDREAEVAILADGSRALVLLSKVSLGDFAAVTEADRATLATSLGQLNAERDYAALLKSLRLDASIDAIDLSVTELP
;
A
#
# COMPACT_ATOMS: atom_id res chain seq x y z
N MET A 1 3.44 18.24 2.39
CA MET A 1 3.81 16.85 2.71
C MET A 1 2.80 15.98 2.02
N THR A 2 3.19 15.36 0.92
CA THR A 2 2.32 14.42 0.19
C THR A 2 2.32 13.09 0.94
N SER A 3 1.20 12.36 0.92
CA SER A 3 1.05 11.05 1.57
C SER A 3 2.10 10.01 1.14
N SER A 4 2.88 10.29 0.09
CA SER A 4 3.99 9.47 -0.41
C SER A 4 5.25 9.51 0.45
N ASP A 5 5.38 10.49 1.35
CA ASP A 5 6.62 10.71 2.11
C ASP A 5 6.69 9.92 3.43
N VAL A 6 5.59 9.25 3.80
CA VAL A 6 5.47 8.53 5.08
C VAL A 6 5.26 7.06 4.79
N ALA A 7 6.11 6.22 5.40
CA ALA A 7 6.00 4.77 5.26
C ALA A 7 4.62 4.27 5.74
N PRO A 8 4.01 3.30 5.06
CA PRO A 8 2.66 2.83 5.38
C PRO A 8 2.55 2.28 6.80
N GLU A 9 3.62 1.71 7.34
CA GLU A 9 3.68 1.17 8.71
C GLU A 9 3.55 2.29 9.77
N ILE A 10 4.12 3.45 9.47
CA ILE A 10 4.02 4.64 10.33
C ILE A 10 2.58 5.18 10.32
N LEU A 11 1.95 5.22 9.13
CA LEU A 11 0.56 5.63 9.00
C LEU A 11 -0.37 4.67 9.74
N GLN A 12 -0.17 3.36 9.58
CA GLN A 12 -0.97 2.35 10.27
C GLN A 12 -0.89 2.53 11.79
N THR A 13 0.32 2.64 12.34
CA THR A 13 0.54 2.86 13.78
C THR A 13 -0.19 4.12 14.24
N ALA A 14 -0.05 5.23 13.50
CA ALA A 14 -0.71 6.50 13.85
C ALA A 14 -2.25 6.43 13.86
N PHE A 15 -2.85 5.59 13.03
CA PHE A 15 -4.32 5.39 12.98
C PHE A 15 -4.83 4.38 14.01
N GLU A 16 -3.98 3.46 14.49
CA GLU A 16 -4.31 2.49 15.55
C GLU A 16 -4.18 3.12 16.95
N MET A 17 -3.34 4.14 17.10
CA MET A 17 -3.17 4.90 18.35
C MET A 17 -4.47 5.53 18.84
N ALA A 18 -4.66 5.53 20.17
CA ALA A 18 -5.79 6.21 20.80
C ALA A 18 -5.72 7.72 20.51
N ALA A 19 -6.88 8.33 20.25
CA ALA A 19 -6.95 9.77 20.01
C ALA A 19 -6.54 10.52 21.31
N PRO A 20 -5.50 11.36 21.28
CA PRO A 20 -5.06 12.10 22.45
C PRO A 20 -6.15 13.08 22.90
N VAL A 21 -6.24 13.29 24.21
CA VAL A 21 -7.07 14.35 24.78
C VAL A 21 -6.60 15.70 24.24
N PRO A 22 -7.48 16.70 23.97
CA PRO A 22 -7.06 17.99 23.45
C PRO A 22 -5.99 18.64 24.33
N GLY A 23 -4.77 18.79 23.77
CA GLY A 23 -3.61 19.37 24.46
C GLY A 23 -2.58 18.33 24.93
N ASP A 24 -2.92 17.05 24.90
CA ASP A 24 -2.02 15.94 25.21
C ASP A 24 -1.41 15.33 23.94
N ARG A 25 -0.36 14.51 24.11
CA ARG A 25 0.34 13.84 23.00
C ARG A 25 0.51 12.37 23.35
N GLU A 26 0.10 11.50 22.44
CA GLU A 26 0.35 10.07 22.55
C GLU A 26 1.59 9.71 21.73
N ALA A 27 2.40 8.78 22.23
CA ALA A 27 3.64 8.38 21.59
C ALA A 27 3.74 6.85 21.49
N GLU A 28 4.01 6.35 20.29
CA GLU A 28 4.18 4.91 20.04
C GLU A 28 5.36 4.67 19.08
N VAL A 29 5.91 3.45 19.08
CA VAL A 29 7.04 3.08 18.22
C VAL A 29 6.53 2.21 17.07
N ALA A 30 6.66 2.70 15.84
CA ALA A 30 6.43 1.93 14.63
C ALA A 30 7.70 1.18 14.23
N ILE A 31 7.57 -0.09 13.86
CA ILE A 31 8.65 -0.90 13.28
C ILE A 31 8.45 -0.91 11.77
N LEU A 32 9.46 -0.47 11.03
CA LEU A 32 9.43 -0.44 9.57
C LEU A 32 9.86 -1.80 8.98
N ALA A 33 9.52 -2.03 7.71
CA ALA A 33 9.85 -3.27 6.99
C ALA A 33 11.37 -3.54 6.88
N ASP A 34 12.21 -2.50 6.97
CA ASP A 34 13.67 -2.60 6.99
C ASP A 34 14.25 -2.90 8.40
N GLY A 35 13.39 -3.05 9.41
CA GLY A 35 13.76 -3.25 10.81
C GLY A 35 14.14 -1.98 11.55
N SER A 36 14.08 -0.81 10.90
CA SER A 36 14.25 0.49 11.56
C SER A 36 13.03 0.81 12.45
N ARG A 37 13.23 1.72 13.41
CA ARG A 37 12.20 2.12 14.38
C ARG A 37 11.93 3.61 14.24
N ALA A 38 10.66 3.98 14.12
CA ALA A 38 10.20 5.37 14.13
C ALA A 38 9.37 5.64 15.39
N LEU A 39 9.61 6.79 16.02
CA LEU A 39 8.76 7.27 17.11
C LEU A 39 7.65 8.13 16.52
N VAL A 40 6.42 7.67 16.69
CA VAL A 40 5.20 8.32 16.19
C VAL A 40 4.60 9.12 17.33
N LEU A 41 4.41 10.42 17.11
CA LEU A 41 3.82 11.33 18.08
C LEU A 41 2.48 11.85 17.53
N LEU A 42 1.38 11.37 18.09
CA LEU A 42 0.04 11.79 17.70
C LEU A 42 -0.34 13.04 18.49
N SER A 43 -0.56 14.15 17.78
CA SER A 43 -0.84 15.46 18.37
C SER A 43 -2.26 15.96 18.14
N LYS A 44 -2.91 15.51 17.07
CA LYS A 44 -4.27 15.90 16.72
C LYS A 44 -4.88 14.82 15.84
N VAL A 45 -6.13 14.47 16.12
CA VAL A 45 -6.96 13.63 15.26
C VAL A 45 -8.13 14.48 14.76
N SER A 46 -8.45 14.35 13.48
CA SER A 46 -9.67 14.91 12.90
C SER A 46 -10.55 13.76 12.46
N LEU A 47 -11.84 13.80 12.79
CA LEU A 47 -12.78 12.93 12.10
C LEU A 47 -12.79 13.31 10.63
N GLY A 48 -12.75 12.29 9.77
CA GLY A 48 -13.00 12.47 8.35
C GLY A 48 -14.44 12.92 8.14
N ASP A 49 -14.62 14.02 7.40
CA ASP A 49 -15.94 14.45 6.96
C ASP A 49 -16.26 13.75 5.64
N PHE A 50 -16.99 12.63 5.73
CA PHE A 50 -17.42 11.87 4.56
C PHE A 50 -18.37 12.66 3.66
N ALA A 51 -19.04 13.70 4.17
CA ALA A 51 -19.88 14.58 3.37
C ALA A 51 -19.07 15.63 2.59
N ALA A 52 -17.82 15.87 2.97
CA ALA A 52 -16.90 16.77 2.28
C ALA A 52 -16.09 16.10 1.17
N VAL A 53 -16.28 14.80 0.92
CA VAL A 53 -15.64 14.09 -0.20
C VAL A 53 -16.12 14.72 -1.50
N THR A 54 -15.21 15.38 -2.22
CA THR A 54 -15.55 16.06 -3.46
C THR A 54 -15.75 15.04 -4.59
N GLU A 55 -16.47 15.44 -5.64
CA GLU A 55 -16.60 14.58 -6.83
C GLU A 55 -15.25 14.33 -7.51
N ALA A 56 -14.29 15.25 -7.36
CA ALA A 56 -12.93 15.08 -7.84
C ALA A 56 -12.17 13.96 -7.08
N ASP A 57 -12.36 13.88 -5.76
CA ASP A 57 -11.78 12.81 -4.94
C ASP A 57 -12.40 11.45 -5.30
N ARG A 58 -13.72 11.42 -5.58
CA ARG A 58 -14.42 10.22 -6.04
C ARG A 58 -13.89 9.74 -7.39
N ALA A 59 -13.69 10.65 -8.34
CA ALA A 59 -13.14 10.34 -9.66
C ALA A 59 -11.70 9.81 -9.58
N THR A 60 -10.89 10.39 -8.69
CA THR A 60 -9.52 9.94 -8.43
C THR A 60 -9.50 8.52 -7.87
N LEU A 61 -10.33 8.24 -6.86
CA LEU A 61 -10.45 6.90 -6.28
C LEU A 61 -10.93 5.87 -7.32
N ALA A 62 -11.94 6.23 -8.13
CA ALA A 62 -12.43 5.36 -9.19
C ALA A 62 -11.34 5.03 -10.22
N THR A 63 -10.50 6.01 -10.55
CA THR A 63 -9.35 5.82 -11.46
C THR A 63 -8.32 4.87 -10.86
N SER A 64 -7.94 5.06 -9.59
CA SER A 64 -6.99 4.18 -8.90
C SER A 64 -7.51 2.74 -8.79
N LEU A 65 -8.79 2.55 -8.48
CA LEU A 65 -9.42 1.21 -8.46
C LEU A 65 -9.45 0.58 -9.85
N GLY A 66 -9.72 1.36 -10.89
CA GLY A 66 -9.68 0.90 -12.27
C GLY A 66 -8.29 0.39 -12.68
N GLN A 67 -7.23 1.13 -12.31
CA GLN A 67 -5.85 0.72 -12.58
C GLN A 67 -5.48 -0.59 -11.87
N LEU A 68 -5.83 -0.72 -10.59
CA LEU A 68 -5.54 -1.93 -9.80
C LEU A 68 -6.23 -3.16 -10.38
N ASN A 69 -7.47 -3.02 -10.84
CA ASN A 69 -8.17 -4.12 -11.51
C ASN A 69 -7.54 -4.46 -12.86
N ALA A 70 -7.18 -3.46 -13.66
CA ALA A 70 -6.54 -3.68 -14.96
C ALA A 70 -5.21 -4.44 -14.83
N GLU A 71 -4.39 -4.13 -13.82
CA GLU A 71 -3.15 -4.86 -13.53
C GLU A 71 -3.41 -6.32 -13.18
N ARG A 72 -4.42 -6.59 -12.34
CA ARG A 72 -4.81 -7.95 -11.96
C ARG A 72 -5.33 -8.75 -13.14
N ASP A 73 -6.18 -8.15 -13.96
CA ASP A 73 -6.75 -8.79 -15.15
C ASP A 73 -5.66 -9.09 -16.18
N TYR A 74 -4.73 -8.16 -16.39
CA TYR A 74 -3.59 -8.39 -17.26
C TYR A 74 -2.69 -9.53 -16.78
N ALA A 75 -2.37 -9.57 -15.48
CA ALA A 75 -1.57 -10.64 -14.91
C ALA A 75 -2.27 -12.02 -15.03
N ALA A 76 -3.59 -12.06 -14.84
CA ALA A 76 -4.39 -13.27 -15.02
C ALA A 76 -4.42 -13.73 -16.49
N LEU A 77 -4.63 -12.80 -17.43
CA LEU A 77 -4.61 -13.08 -18.87
C LEU A 77 -3.23 -13.58 -19.32
N LEU A 78 -2.15 -12.94 -18.88
CA LEU A 78 -0.79 -13.38 -19.22
C LEU A 78 -0.52 -14.78 -18.68
N LYS A 79 -1.03 -15.10 -17.49
CA LYS A 79 -0.93 -16.44 -16.91
C LYS A 79 -1.72 -17.47 -17.72
N SER A 80 -2.94 -17.16 -18.16
CA SER A 80 -3.73 -18.09 -18.98
C SER A 80 -3.08 -18.30 -20.35
N LEU A 81 -2.63 -17.24 -21.01
CA LEU A 81 -1.92 -17.32 -22.29
C LEU A 81 -0.63 -18.15 -22.19
N ARG A 82 0.10 -18.05 -21.07
CA ARG A 82 1.29 -18.87 -20.81
C ARG A 82 0.98 -20.34 -20.56
N LEU A 83 -0.19 -20.66 -20.02
CA LEU A 83 -0.62 -22.05 -19.82
C LEU A 83 -1.12 -22.66 -21.12
N ASP A 84 -1.82 -21.89 -21.94
CA ASP A 84 -2.33 -22.32 -23.25
C ASP A 84 -1.22 -22.40 -24.30
N ALA A 85 -0.23 -21.51 -24.22
CA ALA A 85 0.98 -21.65 -24.99
C ALA A 85 1.81 -22.80 -24.40
N SER A 86 2.07 -23.83 -25.20
CA SER A 86 2.98 -24.94 -24.84
C SER A 86 4.42 -24.44 -24.75
N ILE A 87 4.72 -23.63 -23.73
CA ILE A 87 6.04 -23.06 -23.46
C ILE A 87 6.79 -24.07 -22.61
N ASP A 88 7.65 -24.86 -23.25
CA ASP A 88 8.69 -25.62 -22.55
C ASP A 88 9.74 -24.63 -22.04
N ALA A 89 9.65 -24.28 -20.76
CA ALA A 89 10.68 -23.49 -20.11
C ALA A 89 11.91 -24.39 -19.91
N ILE A 90 12.89 -24.27 -20.81
CA ILE A 90 14.21 -24.89 -20.61
C ILE A 90 14.88 -24.12 -19.46
N ASP A 91 15.01 -24.78 -18.32
CA ASP A 91 15.73 -24.26 -17.17
C ASP A 91 17.24 -24.34 -17.42
N LEU A 92 17.83 -23.20 -17.81
CA LEU A 92 19.26 -23.06 -18.07
C LEU A 92 20.10 -23.04 -16.79
N SER A 93 19.50 -23.07 -15.59
CA SER A 93 20.22 -23.15 -14.33
C SER A 93 20.70 -24.57 -13.98
N VAL A 94 20.24 -25.58 -14.72
CA VAL A 94 20.59 -27.01 -14.50
C VAL A 94 21.69 -27.50 -15.46
N THR A 95 22.08 -26.70 -16.45
CA THR A 95 23.12 -27.10 -17.41
C THR A 95 24.51 -26.91 -16.81
N GLU A 96 24.98 -27.86 -16.02
CA GLU A 96 26.43 -28.09 -15.89
C GLU A 96 26.94 -28.45 -17.30
N LEU A 97 27.63 -27.50 -17.92
CA LEU A 97 28.36 -27.72 -19.16
C LEU A 97 29.49 -28.74 -18.92
N PRO A 98 29.67 -29.75 -19.78
CA PRO A 98 30.79 -30.69 -19.71
C PRO A 98 32.13 -30.03 -20.06
#